data_AF-E4Z6J6-F1
#
_entry.id   AF-E4Z6J6-F1
#
_cell.length_a   1.000
_cell.length_b   1.000
_cell.length_c   1.000
_cell.angle_alpha   90.00
_cell.angle_beta   90.00
_cell.angle_gamma   90.00
#
_symmetry.space_group_name_H-M   'P 1'
#
loop_
_entity.id
_entity.type
_entity.pdbx_description
1 polymer ?
#
loop_
_entity_poly.entity_id
_entity_poly.type
_entity_poly.pdbx_seq_one_letter_code
_entity_poly.pdbx_strand_id
1 'polypeptide(L)'
;MDQHGFECEAERKAYPFEYYSGWFDIYQLTNTGECAENPAAKPLCVERNGGKYIYRMKNSDLCNGQIYDFYSPVEILQNINEKDCNGDSRVFGYYLTSELVASQVKPRKKCLKLHSPKRCSRNFKTTPGILGNSLSGQLPSVTWQLPIVEKSVSCVVRIRYKIKLFDDFGPDASSEEIFQDRSHVFEIIPRPSEVLPSERVYNLNVRGKRGNIVQVYPAVEYDFTPKDLKVMKNDLVHIQWWGSNSHNNKPPGANGQTGDDGQGKSGTDRSTFTQILSASHNFPIPFENSTFWKDVDWIWSSTDHKPEAGTIEDLAIYFATSGYYDCRENCGNSPKAEDNFDSLMNNSPASILGHIIRMKEINTYHYMSSRNNNFSNRSQKGKITVL
;
A
#
# COMPACT_ATOMS: atom_id res chain seq x y z
N MET A 1 -16.20 6.17 7.28
CA MET A 1 -15.38 5.09 7.88
C MET A 1 -15.28 5.40 9.35
N ASP A 2 -15.67 4.46 10.20
CA ASP A 2 -15.54 4.63 11.65
C ASP A 2 -14.09 4.92 12.04
N GLN A 3 -13.92 5.57 13.19
CA GLN A 3 -12.61 5.89 13.78
C GLN A 3 -11.74 4.65 14.08
N HIS A 4 -12.25 3.44 13.78
CA HIS A 4 -11.68 2.13 14.08
C HIS A 4 -11.43 1.25 12.84
N GLY A 5 -11.48 1.82 11.63
CA GLY A 5 -11.17 1.07 10.40
C GLY A 5 -12.17 -0.07 10.13
N PHE A 6 -11.66 -1.25 9.75
CA PHE A 6 -12.48 -2.45 9.48
C PHE A 6 -12.52 -3.46 10.65
N GLU A 7 -12.05 -3.10 11.84
CA GLU A 7 -12.03 -4.01 13.00
C GLU A 7 -13.27 -3.86 13.90
N CYS A 8 -13.81 -4.98 14.37
CA CYS A 8 -14.82 -4.97 15.43
C CYS A 8 -14.20 -4.92 16.84
N GLU A 9 -14.92 -4.40 17.83
CA GLU A 9 -14.38 -4.21 19.19
C GLU A 9 -13.77 -5.46 19.82
N ALA A 10 -14.33 -6.64 19.54
CA ALA A 10 -13.82 -7.91 20.05
C ALA A 10 -12.41 -8.21 19.53
N GLU A 11 -12.20 -8.08 18.22
CA GLU A 11 -10.89 -8.26 17.57
C GLU A 11 -9.84 -7.29 18.15
N ARG A 12 -10.24 -6.07 18.50
CA ARG A 12 -9.36 -5.05 19.08
C ARG A 12 -8.78 -5.46 20.44
N LYS A 13 -9.62 -6.09 21.28
CA LYS A 13 -9.26 -6.46 22.66
C LYS A 13 -8.44 -7.75 22.73
N ALA A 14 -8.47 -8.57 21.68
CA ALA A 14 -7.98 -9.95 21.72
C ALA A 14 -6.71 -10.20 20.91
N TYR A 15 -5.92 -9.17 20.54
CA TYR A 15 -4.67 -9.41 19.78
C TYR A 15 -3.49 -9.80 20.68
N PRO A 16 -2.71 -10.85 20.35
CA PRO A 16 -2.83 -11.76 19.20
C PRO A 16 -4.06 -12.68 19.30
N PHE A 17 -4.82 -12.83 18.21
CA PHE A 17 -6.12 -13.50 18.25
C PHE A 17 -6.02 -14.95 18.70
N GLU A 18 -6.65 -15.26 19.84
CA GLU A 18 -6.84 -16.61 20.37
C GLU A 18 -7.90 -17.40 19.60
N TYR A 19 -8.73 -16.72 18.81
CA TYR A 19 -9.81 -17.29 17.99
C TYR A 19 -9.67 -16.90 16.52
N TYR A 20 -10.46 -17.55 15.66
CA TYR A 20 -10.45 -17.27 14.23
C TYR A 20 -10.71 -15.80 13.91
N SER A 21 -9.88 -15.24 13.03
CA SER A 21 -10.09 -13.95 12.40
C SER A 21 -9.85 -14.09 10.90
N GLY A 22 -10.62 -13.35 10.10
CA GLY A 22 -10.42 -13.30 8.64
C GLY A 22 -9.09 -12.66 8.24
N TRP A 23 -8.39 -12.02 9.18
CA TRP A 23 -7.07 -11.44 8.98
C TRP A 23 -5.97 -12.49 9.13
N PHE A 24 -4.99 -12.45 8.23
CA PHE A 24 -3.71 -13.15 8.41
C PHE A 24 -2.56 -12.14 8.53
N ASP A 25 -1.56 -12.48 9.33
CA ASP A 25 -0.41 -11.62 9.56
C ASP A 25 0.57 -11.72 8.38
N ILE A 26 0.87 -10.60 7.72
CA ILE A 26 1.91 -10.52 6.67
C ILE A 26 3.30 -10.19 7.25
N TYR A 27 3.32 -9.39 8.31
CA TYR A 27 4.53 -8.91 8.94
C TYR A 27 4.30 -8.63 10.43
N GLN A 28 5.24 -9.02 11.30
CA GLN A 28 5.19 -8.74 12.73
C GLN A 28 6.48 -8.09 13.22
N LEU A 29 6.34 -6.98 13.94
CA LEU A 29 7.45 -6.35 14.64
C LEU A 29 7.43 -6.78 16.11
N THR A 30 8.55 -7.29 16.61
CA THR A 30 8.67 -7.76 17.99
C THR A 30 9.95 -7.22 18.64
N ASN A 31 10.09 -7.32 19.97
CA ASN A 31 11.32 -6.90 20.63
C ASN A 31 12.50 -7.84 20.31
N THR A 32 12.23 -9.14 20.14
CA THR A 32 13.25 -10.14 19.79
C THR A 32 13.61 -10.08 18.31
N GLY A 33 12.64 -9.76 17.46
CA GLY A 33 12.69 -9.85 16.00
C GLY A 33 12.16 -11.18 15.47
N GLU A 34 11.81 -12.09 16.36
CA GLU A 34 11.23 -13.39 16.02
C GLU A 34 9.72 -13.29 15.90
N CYS A 35 9.16 -14.14 15.05
CA CYS A 35 7.71 -14.26 14.91
C CYS A 35 7.11 -14.91 16.13
N ALA A 36 6.07 -14.30 16.70
CA ALA A 36 5.28 -14.96 17.71
C ALA A 36 4.65 -16.23 17.10
N GLU A 37 4.70 -17.34 17.82
CA GLU A 37 3.97 -18.54 17.41
C GLU A 37 2.47 -18.24 17.39
N ASN A 38 1.83 -18.52 16.26
CA ASN A 38 0.38 -18.41 16.13
C ASN A 38 -0.06 -19.61 15.28
N PRO A 39 -0.96 -20.48 15.77
CA PRO A 39 -1.39 -21.63 15.01
C PRO A 39 -2.01 -21.20 13.67
N ALA A 40 -1.67 -21.93 12.61
CA ALA A 40 -2.13 -21.64 11.24
C ALA A 40 -3.64 -21.79 11.09
N ALA A 41 -4.25 -22.69 11.87
CA ALA A 41 -5.69 -22.80 12.03
C ALA A 41 -6.09 -22.34 13.42
N LYS A 42 -7.24 -21.66 13.52
CA LYS A 42 -7.73 -21.11 14.77
C LYS A 42 -9.09 -21.68 15.13
N PRO A 43 -9.35 -21.90 16.42
CA PRO A 43 -10.61 -22.47 16.85
C PRO A 43 -11.75 -21.47 16.63
N LEU A 44 -12.90 -22.00 16.22
CA LEU A 44 -14.17 -21.28 16.15
C LEU A 44 -15.30 -22.20 16.61
N CYS A 45 -16.19 -21.68 17.43
CA CYS A 45 -17.35 -22.41 17.90
C CYS A 45 -18.45 -22.45 16.81
N VAL A 46 -18.94 -23.65 16.50
CA VAL A 46 -20.05 -23.87 15.58
C VAL A 46 -21.20 -24.53 16.34
N GLU A 47 -22.26 -23.77 16.56
CA GLU A 47 -23.46 -24.21 17.27
C GLU A 47 -24.55 -24.65 16.26
N ARG A 48 -25.40 -25.59 16.67
CA ARG A 48 -26.56 -26.00 15.87
C ARG A 48 -27.84 -25.46 16.51
N ASN A 49 -28.63 -24.71 15.73
CA ASN A 49 -29.93 -24.20 16.18
C ASN A 49 -30.97 -24.40 15.08
N GLY A 50 -32.02 -25.18 15.35
CA GLY A 50 -33.11 -25.42 14.39
C GLY A 50 -32.65 -25.97 13.03
N GLY A 51 -31.62 -26.83 13.00
CA GLY A 51 -31.04 -27.38 11.76
C GLY A 51 -30.03 -26.48 11.04
N LYS A 52 -29.88 -25.23 11.47
CA LYS A 52 -28.89 -24.26 10.96
C LYS A 52 -27.61 -24.29 11.78
N TYR A 53 -26.49 -24.01 11.13
CA TYR A 53 -25.17 -23.88 11.76
C TYR A 53 -24.87 -22.40 11.99
N ILE A 54 -24.58 -22.04 13.24
CA ILE A 54 -24.26 -20.68 13.66
C ILE A 54 -22.78 -20.63 14.04
N TYR A 55 -22.04 -19.76 13.36
CA TYR A 55 -20.62 -19.53 13.58
C TYR A 55 -20.44 -18.44 14.62
N ARG A 56 -19.80 -18.75 15.75
CA ARG A 56 -19.61 -17.79 16.85
C ARG A 56 -18.13 -17.61 17.18
N MET A 57 -17.70 -16.35 17.15
CA MET A 57 -16.41 -15.90 17.66
C MET A 57 -16.46 -15.86 19.20
N LYS A 58 -16.50 -17.04 19.82
CA LYS A 58 -16.48 -17.23 21.28
C LYS A 58 -15.22 -18.00 21.65
N ASN A 59 -14.73 -17.77 22.88
CA ASN A 59 -13.72 -18.64 23.47
C ASN A 59 -14.25 -20.09 23.52
N SER A 60 -13.34 -21.04 23.36
CA SER A 60 -13.59 -22.49 23.39
C SER A 60 -14.41 -22.92 24.62
N ASP A 61 -14.14 -22.32 25.78
CA ASP A 61 -14.81 -22.61 27.05
C ASP A 61 -16.29 -22.21 27.10
N LEU A 62 -16.73 -21.32 26.21
CA LEU A 62 -18.12 -20.83 26.13
C LEU A 62 -18.89 -21.42 24.93
N CYS A 63 -18.32 -22.46 24.32
CA CYS A 63 -18.91 -23.10 23.15
C CYS A 63 -19.97 -24.14 23.54
N ASN A 64 -21.24 -23.84 23.28
CA ASN A 64 -22.34 -24.81 23.43
C ASN A 64 -22.50 -25.72 22.19
N GLY A 65 -21.45 -25.82 21.37
CA GLY A 65 -21.43 -26.50 20.08
C GLY A 65 -20.15 -27.29 19.87
N GLN A 66 -19.79 -27.53 18.61
CA GLN A 66 -18.53 -28.18 18.26
C GLN A 66 -17.49 -27.14 17.87
N ILE A 67 -16.26 -27.32 18.35
CA ILE A 67 -15.11 -26.52 17.97
C ILE A 67 -14.51 -27.09 16.68
N TYR A 68 -14.21 -26.21 15.74
CA TYR A 68 -13.52 -26.52 14.49
C TYR A 68 -12.33 -25.57 14.34
N ASP A 69 -11.21 -26.08 13.83
CA ASP A 69 -10.03 -25.28 13.51
C ASP A 69 -10.11 -24.80 12.05
N PHE A 70 -10.26 -23.49 11.89
CA PHE A 70 -10.41 -22.84 10.58
C PHE A 70 -9.11 -22.17 10.16
N TYR A 71 -8.73 -22.36 8.91
CA TYR A 71 -7.64 -21.64 8.25
C TYR A 71 -8.17 -20.36 7.58
N SER A 72 -7.30 -19.36 7.46
CA SER A 72 -7.54 -18.13 6.68
C SER A 72 -6.78 -18.20 5.35
N PRO A 73 -7.34 -18.87 4.31
CA PRO A 73 -6.64 -19.06 3.04
C PRO A 73 -6.62 -17.81 2.17
N VAL A 74 -5.62 -17.73 1.28
CA VAL A 74 -5.64 -16.75 0.19
C VAL A 74 -6.52 -17.21 -0.98
N GLU A 75 -6.70 -18.52 -1.12
CA GLU A 75 -7.46 -19.11 -2.22
C GLU A 75 -8.07 -20.45 -1.80
N ILE A 76 -9.34 -20.68 -2.19
CA ILE A 76 -10.04 -21.95 -1.97
C ILE A 76 -10.06 -22.71 -3.29
N LEU A 77 -9.29 -23.80 -3.38
CA LEU A 77 -9.13 -24.56 -4.61
C LEU A 77 -10.34 -25.47 -4.83
N GLN A 78 -10.98 -25.34 -5.99
CA GLN A 78 -12.14 -26.14 -6.35
C GLN A 78 -11.73 -27.48 -6.95
N ASN A 79 -12.58 -28.49 -6.76
CA ASN A 79 -12.44 -29.83 -7.34
C ASN A 79 -11.15 -30.61 -7.01
N ILE A 80 -10.42 -30.20 -5.97
CA ILE A 80 -9.27 -30.94 -5.43
C ILE A 80 -9.71 -31.70 -4.18
N ASN A 81 -9.48 -33.01 -4.15
CA ASN A 81 -9.77 -33.87 -3.00
C ASN A 81 -8.60 -33.87 -1.98
N GLU A 82 -8.78 -34.54 -0.85
CA GLU A 82 -7.77 -34.60 0.21
C GLU A 82 -6.44 -35.22 -0.24
N LYS A 83 -6.49 -36.29 -1.03
CA LYS A 83 -5.29 -37.00 -1.51
C LYS A 83 -4.48 -36.19 -2.50
N ASP A 84 -5.14 -35.32 -3.25
CA ASP A 84 -4.53 -34.48 -4.29
C ASP A 84 -4.19 -33.07 -3.78
N CYS A 85 -4.51 -32.76 -2.53
CA CYS A 85 -4.19 -31.49 -1.89
C CYS A 85 -2.71 -31.44 -1.43
N ASN A 86 -1.81 -31.75 -2.35
CA ASN A 86 -0.38 -31.76 -2.13
C ASN A 86 0.25 -30.53 -2.79
N GLY A 87 1.25 -29.93 -2.14
CA GLY A 87 2.02 -28.79 -2.66
C GLY A 87 2.40 -27.79 -1.56
N ASP A 88 3.35 -26.92 -1.90
CA ASP A 88 3.81 -25.89 -0.97
C ASP A 88 2.66 -24.97 -0.55
N SER A 89 2.55 -24.75 0.77
CA SER A 89 1.51 -23.92 1.39
C SER A 89 0.07 -24.39 1.13
N ARG A 90 -0.15 -25.67 0.82
CA ARG A 90 -1.50 -26.25 0.70
C ARG A 90 -1.90 -27.05 1.93
N VAL A 91 -3.16 -26.97 2.32
CA VAL A 91 -3.74 -27.76 3.41
C VAL A 91 -5.17 -28.17 3.10
N PHE A 92 -5.54 -29.41 3.45
CA PHE A 92 -6.92 -29.85 3.38
C PHE A 92 -7.63 -29.58 4.72
N GLY A 93 -8.36 -28.47 4.81
CA GLY A 93 -8.83 -27.91 6.08
C GLY A 93 -10.17 -27.21 6.00
N TYR A 94 -10.69 -26.82 7.17
CA TYR A 94 -11.88 -25.96 7.26
C TYR A 94 -11.51 -24.51 6.95
N TYR A 95 -12.43 -23.78 6.33
CA TYR A 95 -12.27 -22.38 5.94
C TYR A 95 -13.57 -21.63 6.25
N LEU A 96 -13.48 -20.33 6.50
CA LEU A 96 -14.64 -19.49 6.75
C LEU A 96 -14.72 -18.40 5.69
N THR A 97 -15.87 -18.31 5.02
CA THR A 97 -16.20 -17.19 4.13
C THR A 97 -17.51 -16.55 4.56
N SER A 98 -17.73 -15.30 4.13
CA SER A 98 -18.98 -14.57 4.31
C SER A 98 -20.19 -15.40 3.85
N GLU A 99 -20.05 -16.10 2.72
CA GLU A 99 -21.09 -16.94 2.14
C GLU A 99 -21.37 -18.19 2.98
N LEU A 100 -20.32 -18.80 3.55
CA LEU A 100 -20.50 -19.95 4.45
C LEU A 100 -21.27 -19.53 5.72
N VAL A 101 -20.92 -18.38 6.29
CA VAL A 101 -21.61 -17.82 7.45
C VAL A 101 -23.06 -17.48 7.11
N ALA A 102 -23.31 -16.84 5.96
CA ALA A 102 -24.64 -16.45 5.52
C ALA A 102 -25.54 -17.65 5.15
N SER A 103 -24.97 -18.71 4.57
CA SER A 103 -25.72 -19.91 4.18
C SER A 103 -26.09 -20.83 5.36
N GLN A 104 -25.44 -20.65 6.52
CA GLN A 104 -25.74 -21.38 7.76
C GLN A 104 -25.67 -22.92 7.61
N VAL A 105 -24.83 -23.40 6.68
CA VAL A 105 -24.62 -24.84 6.43
C VAL A 105 -23.44 -25.38 7.25
N LYS A 106 -23.34 -26.72 7.37
CA LYS A 106 -22.23 -27.37 8.07
C LYS A 106 -20.88 -27.04 7.38
N PRO A 107 -19.81 -26.72 8.14
CA PRO A 107 -18.50 -26.50 7.54
C PRO A 107 -17.98 -27.77 6.87
N ARG A 108 -17.27 -27.60 5.74
CA ARG A 108 -16.68 -28.69 4.95
C ARG A 108 -15.20 -28.41 4.75
N LYS A 109 -14.41 -29.48 4.66
CA LYS A 109 -13.01 -29.37 4.27
C LYS A 109 -12.87 -29.17 2.77
N LYS A 110 -11.91 -28.35 2.37
CA LYS A 110 -11.49 -28.13 0.98
C LYS A 110 -9.97 -28.07 0.93
N CYS A 111 -9.42 -28.16 -0.28
CA CYS A 111 -8.01 -27.84 -0.47
C CYS A 111 -7.82 -26.32 -0.46
N LEU A 112 -6.97 -25.84 0.44
CA LEU A 112 -6.77 -24.43 0.73
C LEU A 112 -5.33 -24.05 0.38
N LYS A 113 -5.15 -22.92 -0.28
CA LYS A 113 -3.83 -22.29 -0.45
C LYS A 113 -3.65 -21.25 0.66
N LEU A 114 -2.62 -21.43 1.47
CA LEU A 114 -2.28 -20.53 2.56
C LEU A 114 -1.41 -19.37 2.06
N HIS A 115 -1.43 -18.28 2.81
CA HIS A 115 -0.53 -17.16 2.59
C HIS A 115 0.93 -17.57 2.84
N SER A 116 1.87 -16.84 2.27
CA SER A 116 3.29 -17.00 2.60
C SER A 116 3.53 -16.84 4.11
N PRO A 117 4.53 -17.51 4.70
CA PRO A 117 4.88 -17.32 6.09
C PRO A 117 5.06 -15.84 6.43
N LYS A 118 4.50 -15.42 7.57
CA LYS A 118 4.65 -14.04 8.04
C LYS A 118 6.13 -13.74 8.27
N ARG A 119 6.55 -12.52 7.90
CA ARG A 119 7.94 -12.06 8.13
C ARG A 119 8.02 -11.30 9.43
N CYS A 120 9.16 -11.37 10.11
CA CYS A 120 9.33 -10.66 11.37
C CYS A 120 10.66 -9.94 11.45
N SER A 121 10.67 -8.84 12.19
CA SER A 121 11.89 -8.11 12.52
C SER A 121 11.72 -7.32 13.81
N ARG A 122 12.81 -6.72 14.27
CA ARG A 122 12.80 -5.96 15.50
C ARG A 122 11.97 -4.69 15.36
N ASN A 123 11.32 -4.31 16.45
CA ASN A 123 10.63 -3.03 16.58
C ASN A 123 11.55 -1.87 16.20
N PHE A 124 10.96 -0.89 15.51
CA PHE A 124 11.65 0.34 15.16
C PHE A 124 11.86 1.21 16.39
N LYS A 125 13.04 1.82 16.49
CA LYS A 125 13.31 2.94 17.39
C LYS A 125 13.29 4.22 16.57
N THR A 126 12.41 5.14 16.92
CA THR A 126 12.28 6.44 16.27
C THR A 126 12.60 7.56 17.23
N THR A 127 12.89 8.74 16.69
CA THR A 127 12.91 9.97 17.50
C THR A 127 11.53 10.19 18.15
N PRO A 128 11.46 10.87 19.31
CA PRO A 128 10.19 11.26 19.92
C PRO A 128 9.31 12.03 18.94
N GLY A 129 7.99 11.80 19.02
CA GLY A 129 7.00 12.38 18.11
C GLY A 129 6.29 11.32 17.24
N ILE A 130 5.00 11.56 16.98
CA ILE A 130 4.20 10.73 16.07
C ILE A 130 4.81 10.88 14.66
N LEU A 131 5.26 9.78 14.06
CA LEU A 131 5.94 9.73 12.74
C LEU A 131 7.41 10.20 12.76
N GLY A 132 8.11 9.99 13.88
CA GLY A 132 9.55 10.20 13.95
C GLY A 132 10.34 9.34 12.95
N ASN A 133 11.47 9.87 12.47
CA ASN A 133 12.40 9.07 11.69
C ASN A 133 13.06 8.01 12.58
N SER A 134 13.37 6.87 11.98
CA SER A 134 14.25 5.88 12.60
C SER A 134 15.67 6.45 12.73
N LEU A 135 16.54 5.74 13.44
CA LEU A 135 17.96 6.13 13.61
C LEU A 135 18.71 6.31 12.27
N SER A 136 18.23 5.73 11.17
CA SER A 136 18.80 5.93 9.83
C SER A 136 18.33 7.23 9.15
N GLY A 137 17.53 8.05 9.82
CA GLY A 137 16.94 9.27 9.25
C GLY A 137 15.79 9.03 8.27
N GLN A 138 15.35 7.78 8.11
CA GLN A 138 14.22 7.40 7.26
C GLN A 138 13.01 7.02 8.10
N LEU A 139 11.81 7.27 7.56
CA LEU A 139 10.59 6.79 8.17
C LEU A 139 10.59 5.26 8.26
N PRO A 140 10.16 4.68 9.40
CA PRO A 140 10.05 3.24 9.54
C PRO A 140 9.17 2.63 8.45
N SER A 141 9.66 1.58 7.81
CA SER A 141 8.95 0.89 6.74
C SER A 141 9.38 -0.56 6.67
N VAL A 142 8.48 -1.40 6.14
CA VAL A 142 8.74 -2.81 5.85
C VAL A 142 8.37 -3.08 4.39
N THR A 143 9.15 -3.90 3.71
CA THR A 143 8.85 -4.31 2.34
C THR A 143 8.03 -5.60 2.35
N TRP A 144 6.84 -5.53 1.77
CA TRP A 144 5.97 -6.66 1.55
C TRP A 144 5.96 -7.04 0.07
N GLN A 145 6.15 -8.33 -0.21
CA GLN A 145 5.97 -8.88 -1.55
C GLN A 145 4.50 -9.24 -1.74
N LEU A 146 3.84 -8.59 -2.70
CA LEU A 146 2.45 -8.83 -3.03
C LEU A 146 2.26 -10.25 -3.60
N PRO A 147 1.13 -10.92 -3.29
CA PRO A 147 0.77 -12.18 -3.92
C PRO A 147 0.54 -11.98 -5.43
N ILE A 148 0.84 -13.02 -6.22
CA ILE A 148 0.47 -13.08 -7.63
C ILE A 148 -0.98 -13.53 -7.73
N VAL A 149 -1.77 -12.81 -8.51
CA VAL A 149 -3.21 -13.04 -8.69
C VAL A 149 -3.53 -13.21 -10.17
N GLU A 150 -4.46 -14.12 -10.48
CA GLU A 150 -4.90 -14.36 -11.87
C GLU A 150 -6.00 -13.38 -12.32
N LYS A 151 -6.71 -12.79 -11.36
CA LYS A 151 -7.75 -11.79 -11.56
C LYS A 151 -7.57 -10.67 -10.55
N SER A 152 -8.07 -9.48 -10.88
CA SER A 152 -8.01 -8.36 -9.95
C SER A 152 -8.76 -8.70 -8.67
N VAL A 153 -8.14 -8.35 -7.53
CA VAL A 153 -8.71 -8.61 -6.21
C VAL A 153 -8.64 -7.36 -5.34
N SER A 154 -9.77 -6.99 -4.75
CA SER A 154 -9.83 -5.96 -3.71
C SER A 154 -9.31 -6.53 -2.40
N CYS A 155 -8.28 -5.90 -1.85
CA CYS A 155 -7.63 -6.26 -0.62
C CYS A 155 -7.79 -5.15 0.42
N VAL A 156 -7.80 -5.54 1.69
CA VAL A 156 -7.67 -4.60 2.80
C VAL A 156 -6.37 -4.92 3.50
N VAL A 157 -5.45 -3.94 3.57
CA VAL A 157 -4.27 -4.03 4.43
C VAL A 157 -4.58 -3.33 5.73
N ARG A 158 -4.09 -3.91 6.82
CA ARG A 158 -4.30 -3.40 8.16
C ARG A 158 -2.97 -3.33 8.90
N ILE A 159 -2.71 -2.19 9.53
CA ILE A 159 -1.50 -1.93 10.30
C ILE A 159 -1.92 -1.59 11.72
N ARG A 160 -1.51 -2.44 12.66
CA ARG A 160 -1.68 -2.23 14.10
C ARG A 160 -0.33 -1.99 14.74
N TYR A 161 -0.26 -1.01 15.62
CA TYR A 161 0.95 -0.75 16.38
C TYR A 161 0.65 -0.07 17.70
N LYS A 162 1.55 -0.28 18.66
CA LYS A 162 1.59 0.46 19.92
C LYS A 162 2.81 1.37 19.89
N ILE A 163 2.60 2.64 20.17
CA ILE A 163 3.69 3.58 20.44
C ILE A 163 3.86 3.61 21.96
N LYS A 164 5.07 3.30 22.42
CA LYS A 164 5.49 3.56 23.81
C LYS A 164 6.30 4.85 23.79
N LEU A 165 5.82 5.86 24.50
CA LEU A 165 6.59 7.07 24.77
C LEU A 165 7.40 6.82 26.05
N PHE A 166 8.65 7.26 26.03
CA PHE A 166 9.51 7.26 27.22
C PHE A 166 9.67 8.73 27.60
N ASP A 167 9.03 9.13 28.70
CA ASP A 167 8.93 10.54 29.08
C ASP A 167 10.23 11.08 29.68
N ASP A 168 11.15 10.20 30.10
CA ASP A 168 12.42 10.56 30.71
C ASP A 168 13.55 9.54 30.47
N PHE A 169 14.80 9.99 30.56
CA PHE A 169 15.98 9.12 30.65
C PHE A 169 16.23 8.75 32.12
N GLY A 170 15.52 7.75 32.65
CA GLY A 170 15.71 7.30 34.03
C GLY A 170 15.08 5.93 34.34
N PRO A 171 15.51 5.26 35.42
CA PRO A 171 14.98 3.95 35.81
C PRO A 171 13.49 3.97 36.23
N ASP A 172 12.95 5.15 36.53
CA ASP A 172 11.56 5.36 36.98
C ASP A 172 10.66 6.05 35.92
N ALA A 173 11.09 6.09 34.66
CA ALA A 173 10.34 6.77 33.60
C ALA A 173 8.94 6.17 33.40
N SER A 174 7.89 6.99 33.53
CA SER A 174 6.55 6.62 33.09
C SER A 174 6.55 6.38 31.58
N SER A 175 5.75 5.41 31.13
CA SER A 175 5.51 5.19 29.71
C SER A 175 4.03 5.27 29.41
N GLU A 176 3.65 6.20 28.53
CA GLU A 176 2.33 6.18 27.91
C GLU A 176 2.33 5.22 26.70
N GLU A 177 1.28 4.38 26.62
CA GLU A 177 1.04 3.51 25.47
C GLU A 177 -0.14 4.03 24.65
N ILE A 178 0.13 4.35 23.38
CA ILE A 178 -0.91 4.72 22.42
C ILE A 178 -1.06 3.58 21.42
N PHE A 179 -2.24 2.97 21.38
CA PHE A 179 -2.61 2.00 20.35
C PHE A 179 -3.19 2.71 19.12
N GLN A 180 -2.70 2.34 17.94
CA GLN A 180 -3.23 2.81 16.67
C GLN A 180 -3.55 1.62 15.78
N ASP A 181 -4.68 1.75 15.08
CA ASP A 181 -5.12 0.85 14.04
C ASP A 181 -5.49 1.65 12.80
N ARG A 182 -4.97 1.22 11.66
CA ARG A 182 -5.17 1.86 10.36
C ARG A 182 -5.43 0.76 9.34
N SER A 183 -6.50 0.94 8.57
CA SER A 183 -6.83 0.06 7.46
C SER A 183 -6.82 0.85 6.16
N HIS A 184 -6.40 0.21 5.07
CA HIS A 184 -6.40 0.78 3.74
C HIS A 184 -6.89 -0.25 2.73
N VAL A 185 -7.77 0.18 1.83
CA VAL A 185 -8.29 -0.67 0.76
C VAL A 185 -7.47 -0.38 -0.49
N PHE A 186 -7.03 -1.43 -1.16
CA PHE A 186 -6.30 -1.34 -2.42
C PHE A 186 -6.65 -2.53 -3.30
N GLU A 187 -6.38 -2.41 -4.60
CA GLU A 187 -6.58 -3.50 -5.55
C GLU A 187 -5.23 -4.07 -5.95
N ILE A 188 -5.14 -5.40 -6.05
CA ILE A 188 -4.03 -6.08 -6.70
C ILE A 188 -4.53 -6.53 -8.07
N ILE A 189 -3.90 -6.03 -9.12
CA ILE A 189 -4.20 -6.45 -10.49
C ILE A 189 -3.27 -7.60 -10.93
N PRO A 190 -3.69 -8.43 -11.90
CA PRO A 190 -2.82 -9.45 -12.46
C PRO A 190 -1.53 -8.84 -13.00
N ARG A 191 -0.44 -9.59 -12.86
CA ARG A 191 0.84 -9.22 -13.49
C ARG A 191 0.63 -9.14 -15.01
N PRO A 192 1.02 -8.03 -15.67
CA PRO A 192 0.93 -7.93 -17.12
C PRO A 192 1.71 -9.04 -17.82
N SER A 193 1.22 -9.49 -18.98
CA SER A 193 1.85 -10.56 -19.77
C SER A 193 3.25 -10.22 -20.26
N GLU A 194 3.55 -8.93 -20.39
CA GLU A 194 4.83 -8.35 -20.80
C GLU A 194 5.90 -8.49 -19.70
N VAL A 195 5.49 -8.76 -18.46
CA VAL A 195 6.37 -8.91 -17.30
C VAL A 195 6.47 -10.38 -16.90
N LEU A 196 7.66 -10.96 -17.05
CA LEU A 196 7.89 -12.37 -16.74
C LEU A 196 7.70 -12.66 -15.24
N PRO A 197 7.27 -13.86 -14.84
CA PRO A 197 7.13 -14.22 -13.43
C PRO A 197 8.43 -14.09 -12.62
N SER A 198 9.60 -14.23 -13.26
CA SER A 198 10.92 -14.09 -12.65
C SER A 198 11.39 -12.63 -12.49
N GLU A 199 10.78 -11.68 -13.19
CA GLU A 199 11.17 -10.27 -13.12
C GLU A 199 10.68 -9.63 -11.81
N ARG A 200 11.55 -8.84 -11.18
CA ARG A 200 11.21 -8.13 -9.94
C ARG A 200 10.65 -6.76 -10.28
N VAL A 201 9.46 -6.48 -9.76
CA VAL A 201 8.78 -5.19 -9.93
C VAL A 201 8.76 -4.47 -8.58
N TYR A 202 9.37 -3.30 -8.53
CA TYR A 202 9.35 -2.42 -7.37
C TYR A 202 8.27 -1.35 -7.55
N ASN A 203 7.36 -1.24 -6.59
CA ASN A 203 6.34 -0.20 -6.62
C ASN A 203 6.92 1.12 -6.09
N LEU A 204 6.95 2.15 -6.93
CA LEU A 204 7.19 3.52 -6.54
C LEU A 204 5.85 4.24 -6.44
N ASN A 205 5.49 4.65 -5.23
CA ASN A 205 4.22 5.26 -4.88
C ASN A 205 4.39 6.68 -4.32
N VAL A 206 3.25 7.28 -4.02
CA VAL A 206 3.14 8.48 -3.18
C VAL A 206 2.41 8.11 -1.89
N ARG A 207 2.81 8.73 -0.79
CA ARG A 207 2.12 8.66 0.51
C ARG A 207 1.77 10.06 0.99
N GLY A 208 0.93 10.11 2.02
CA GLY A 208 0.59 11.35 2.70
C GLY A 208 -0.62 12.02 2.09
N LYS A 209 -0.89 13.25 2.56
CA LYS A 209 -1.94 14.11 2.05
C LYS A 209 -1.41 15.52 1.83
N ARG A 210 -2.16 16.36 1.11
CA ARG A 210 -1.78 17.75 0.92
C ARG A 210 -2.00 18.56 2.19
N GLY A 211 -1.05 19.46 2.44
CA GLY A 211 -1.02 20.33 3.59
C GLY A 211 0.44 20.49 4.05
N ASN A 212 0.70 21.52 4.84
CA ASN A 212 1.92 21.58 5.64
C ASN A 212 1.81 20.64 6.84
N ILE A 213 2.92 20.43 7.55
CA ILE A 213 2.99 19.51 8.71
C ILE A 213 1.87 19.68 9.75
N VAL A 214 1.35 20.90 9.94
CA VAL A 214 0.27 21.16 10.90
C VAL A 214 -1.09 20.79 10.31
N GLN A 215 -1.36 21.19 9.07
CA GLN A 215 -2.58 20.85 8.33
C GLN A 215 -2.74 19.35 8.10
N VAL A 216 -1.61 18.64 7.96
CA VAL A 216 -1.66 17.20 7.68
C VAL A 216 -1.85 16.32 8.90
N TYR A 217 -1.64 16.86 10.09
CA TYR A 217 -1.74 16.10 11.33
C TYR A 217 -3.11 15.41 11.48
N PRO A 218 -3.16 14.14 11.94
CA PRO A 218 -2.07 13.26 12.39
C PRO A 218 -1.42 12.41 11.28
N ALA A 219 -1.60 12.75 10.01
CA ALA A 219 -0.94 12.12 8.87
C ALA A 219 0.40 12.81 8.52
N VAL A 220 0.96 12.48 7.35
CA VAL A 220 2.18 13.11 6.79
C VAL A 220 1.88 13.86 5.51
N GLU A 221 2.77 14.79 5.17
CA GLU A 221 2.76 15.55 3.92
C GLU A 221 3.04 14.60 2.74
N TYR A 222 2.72 15.05 1.52
CA TYR A 222 3.01 14.27 0.33
C TYR A 222 4.51 13.97 0.18
N ASP A 223 4.83 12.69 0.00
CA ASP A 223 6.20 12.23 -0.23
C ASP A 223 6.21 11.01 -1.16
N PHE A 224 7.31 10.78 -1.86
CA PHE A 224 7.49 9.53 -2.59
C PHE A 224 7.80 8.39 -1.62
N THR A 225 7.32 7.19 -1.95
CA THR A 225 7.59 5.98 -1.17
C THR A 225 7.91 4.79 -2.08
N PRO A 226 9.11 4.21 -1.99
CA PRO A 226 10.24 4.66 -1.17
C PRO A 226 10.85 5.97 -1.71
N LYS A 227 11.40 6.79 -0.81
CA LYS A 227 12.11 8.03 -1.15
C LYS A 227 13.50 7.79 -1.74
N ASP A 228 14.16 6.75 -1.25
CA ASP A 228 15.43 6.21 -1.75
C ASP A 228 15.15 4.79 -2.24
N LEU A 229 14.85 4.65 -3.53
CA LEU A 229 14.63 3.37 -4.16
C LEU A 229 15.98 2.82 -4.65
N LYS A 230 16.37 1.63 -4.19
CA LYS A 230 17.55 0.92 -4.68
C LYS A 230 17.13 -0.33 -5.43
N VAL A 231 17.58 -0.47 -6.67
CA VAL A 231 17.25 -1.58 -7.56
C VAL A 231 18.50 -2.03 -8.31
N MET A 232 18.50 -3.24 -8.85
CA MET A 232 19.59 -3.72 -9.70
C MET A 232 19.33 -3.32 -11.17
N LYS A 233 20.39 -3.27 -11.98
CA LYS A 233 20.24 -3.21 -13.45
C LYS A 233 19.26 -4.31 -13.94
N ASN A 234 18.37 -3.93 -14.85
CA ASN A 234 17.26 -4.72 -15.41
C ASN A 234 16.08 -5.01 -14.45
N ASP A 235 16.09 -4.57 -13.20
CA ASP A 235 14.89 -4.60 -12.37
C ASP A 235 13.81 -3.65 -12.95
N LEU A 236 12.56 -3.98 -12.69
CA LEU A 236 11.41 -3.20 -13.13
C LEU A 236 10.92 -2.28 -12.02
N VAL A 237 10.49 -1.08 -12.38
CA VAL A 237 9.84 -0.12 -11.47
C VAL A 237 8.45 0.18 -12.00
N HIS A 238 7.43 -0.05 -11.18
CA HIS A 238 6.06 0.37 -11.43
C HIS A 238 5.83 1.71 -10.75
N ILE A 239 5.78 2.78 -11.54
CA ILE A 239 5.52 4.13 -11.03
C ILE A 239 4.01 4.36 -11.10
N GLN A 240 3.39 4.57 -9.94
CA GLN A 240 1.95 4.76 -9.79
C GLN A 240 1.65 5.62 -8.56
N TRP A 241 0.44 6.16 -8.44
CA TRP A 241 0.01 6.80 -7.20
C TRP A 241 -1.50 6.96 -7.13
N TRP A 242 -1.99 7.08 -5.89
CA TRP A 242 -3.38 7.41 -5.62
C TRP A 242 -3.47 8.77 -4.92
N GLY A 243 -4.28 9.66 -5.48
CA GLY A 243 -4.64 10.94 -4.90
C GLY A 243 -6.11 10.96 -4.48
N SER A 244 -6.65 12.16 -4.30
CA SER A 244 -8.02 12.40 -3.85
C SER A 244 -8.62 13.65 -4.48
N ASN A 245 -9.93 13.58 -4.75
CA ASN A 245 -10.76 14.73 -5.14
C ASN A 245 -11.65 15.25 -4.01
N SER A 246 -11.64 14.56 -2.87
CA SER A 246 -12.54 14.82 -1.75
C SER A 246 -11.81 15.28 -0.49
N HIS A 247 -10.47 15.37 -0.56
CA HIS A 247 -9.67 15.86 0.54
C HIS A 247 -10.12 17.25 0.96
N ASN A 248 -10.39 17.39 2.26
CA ASN A 248 -10.80 18.64 2.84
C ASN A 248 -10.19 18.78 4.24
N ASN A 249 -9.35 19.79 4.44
CA ASN A 249 -8.89 20.19 5.77
C ASN A 249 -9.92 21.18 6.36
N LYS A 250 -11.19 20.75 6.50
CA LYS A 250 -12.30 21.63 6.91
C LYS A 250 -12.20 22.05 8.39
N PRO A 251 -12.76 23.21 8.76
CA PRO A 251 -13.00 23.58 10.15
C PRO A 251 -13.99 22.65 10.87
N PRO A 252 -13.96 22.58 12.21
CA PRO A 252 -13.01 23.27 13.09
C PRO A 252 -11.69 22.49 13.20
N GLY A 253 -10.57 23.18 12.98
CA GLY A 253 -9.24 22.69 13.32
C GLY A 253 -8.57 23.70 14.24
N ALA A 254 -7.93 23.23 15.30
CA ALA A 254 -7.15 24.10 16.18
C ALA A 254 -5.79 24.41 15.54
N ASN A 255 -5.16 25.53 15.93
CA ASN A 255 -3.74 25.80 15.64
C ASN A 255 -3.33 25.76 14.16
N GLY A 256 -4.21 26.12 13.21
CA GLY A 256 -3.87 26.12 11.77
C GLY A 256 -3.98 24.76 11.08
N GLN A 257 -4.66 23.79 11.70
CA GLN A 257 -4.96 22.47 11.10
C GLN A 257 -5.97 22.53 9.93
N THR A 258 -6.53 23.70 9.63
CA THR A 258 -7.48 23.91 8.54
C THR A 258 -6.79 24.47 7.30
N GLY A 259 -7.40 24.22 6.14
CA GLY A 259 -6.96 24.75 4.86
C GLY A 259 -5.90 23.88 4.17
N ASP A 260 -5.51 24.29 2.98
CA ASP A 260 -4.56 23.56 2.14
C ASP A 260 -3.26 24.35 1.99
N ASP A 261 -2.17 23.66 1.69
CA ASP A 261 -0.86 24.28 1.51
C ASP A 261 -0.73 24.90 0.11
N GLY A 262 -0.17 26.09 0.03
CA GLY A 262 0.14 26.79 -1.23
C GLY A 262 -1.06 27.15 -2.10
N GLN A 263 -0.81 27.26 -3.42
CA GLN A 263 -1.71 27.85 -4.42
C GLN A 263 -2.66 26.85 -5.13
N GLY A 264 -2.62 25.56 -4.80
CA GLY A 264 -3.48 24.56 -5.44
C GLY A 264 -4.94 24.66 -4.98
N LYS A 265 -5.88 24.21 -5.81
CA LYS A 265 -7.32 24.16 -5.47
C LYS A 265 -7.59 23.15 -4.34
N SER A 266 -8.48 23.46 -3.39
CA SER A 266 -8.89 22.47 -2.37
C SER A 266 -9.46 21.21 -3.00
N GLY A 267 -9.15 20.05 -2.42
CA GLY A 267 -9.58 18.76 -2.96
C GLY A 267 -8.93 18.40 -4.30
N THR A 268 -7.78 18.95 -4.67
CA THR A 268 -7.02 18.49 -5.85
C THR A 268 -5.68 17.92 -5.43
N ASP A 269 -5.72 16.70 -4.92
CA ASP A 269 -4.51 15.96 -4.59
C ASP A 269 -3.98 15.27 -5.84
N ARG A 270 -2.86 15.76 -6.34
CA ARG A 270 -2.18 15.29 -7.56
C ARG A 270 -0.71 15.13 -7.26
N SER A 271 -0.05 14.24 -7.98
CA SER A 271 1.39 14.10 -7.95
C SER A 271 1.92 14.08 -9.36
N THR A 272 3.18 14.45 -9.53
CA THR A 272 3.87 14.38 -10.82
C THR A 272 5.21 13.72 -10.61
N PHE A 273 5.84 13.29 -11.70
CA PHE A 273 7.19 12.77 -11.68
C PHE A 273 7.99 13.42 -12.81
N THR A 274 9.01 14.18 -12.43
CA THR A 274 9.89 14.89 -13.36
C THR A 274 11.34 14.76 -12.87
N GLN A 275 12.28 14.52 -13.79
CA GLN A 275 13.69 14.42 -13.43
C GLN A 275 14.25 15.79 -13.01
N ILE A 276 15.11 15.78 -12.00
CA ILE A 276 15.93 16.93 -11.59
C ILE A 276 17.41 16.53 -11.63
N LEU A 277 18.30 17.52 -11.75
CA LEU A 277 19.74 17.27 -11.85
C LEU A 277 20.32 16.65 -10.56
N SER A 278 19.88 17.13 -9.40
CA SER A 278 20.29 16.62 -8.09
C SER A 278 19.25 16.96 -7.02
N ALA A 279 19.38 16.37 -5.83
CA ALA A 279 18.50 16.65 -4.70
C ALA A 279 18.42 18.14 -4.30
N SER A 280 19.46 18.93 -4.58
CA SER A 280 19.51 20.37 -4.29
C SER A 280 18.74 21.24 -5.30
N HIS A 281 18.32 20.69 -6.44
CA HIS A 281 17.57 21.41 -7.46
C HIS A 281 16.06 21.39 -7.17
N ASN A 282 15.36 22.46 -7.57
CA ASN A 282 13.91 22.65 -7.34
C ASN A 282 13.12 22.87 -8.65
N PHE A 283 13.75 22.64 -9.80
CA PHE A 283 13.13 22.76 -11.11
C PHE A 283 13.50 21.53 -11.96
N PRO A 284 12.60 21.08 -12.85
CA PRO A 284 12.87 19.95 -13.73
C PRO A 284 13.99 20.27 -14.71
N ILE A 285 14.70 19.24 -15.18
CA ILE A 285 15.54 19.37 -16.37
C ILE A 285 14.70 19.13 -17.63
N PRO A 286 15.00 19.81 -18.75
CA PRO A 286 14.36 19.54 -20.04
C PRO A 286 14.52 18.06 -20.45
N PHE A 287 13.54 17.52 -21.17
CA PHE A 287 13.53 16.11 -21.61
C PHE A 287 14.77 15.77 -22.44
N GLU A 288 15.21 16.68 -23.30
CA GLU A 288 16.39 16.54 -24.16
C GLU A 288 17.68 16.35 -23.35
N ASN A 289 17.71 16.88 -22.13
CA ASN A 289 18.83 16.78 -21.18
C ASN A 289 18.62 15.70 -20.12
N SER A 290 17.47 15.01 -20.13
CA SER A 290 17.17 13.93 -19.19
C SER A 290 18.09 12.73 -19.41
N THR A 291 18.64 12.20 -18.31
CA THR A 291 19.33 10.89 -18.31
C THR A 291 18.37 9.77 -17.93
N PHE A 292 17.46 10.02 -16.98
CA PHE A 292 16.51 9.01 -16.51
C PHE A 292 15.66 8.45 -17.65
N TRP A 293 15.06 9.31 -18.47
CA TRP A 293 14.20 8.85 -19.55
C TRP A 293 14.98 8.11 -20.64
N LYS A 294 16.25 8.50 -20.91
CA LYS A 294 17.10 7.81 -21.89
C LYS A 294 17.54 6.41 -21.41
N ASP A 295 17.67 6.25 -20.10
CA ASP A 295 18.23 5.05 -19.46
C ASP A 295 17.17 4.02 -19.04
N VAL A 296 15.93 4.15 -19.53
CA VAL A 296 14.83 3.21 -19.21
C VAL A 296 14.18 2.66 -20.48
N ASP A 297 13.59 1.47 -20.36
CA ASP A 297 12.64 0.95 -21.35
C ASP A 297 11.22 1.02 -20.80
N TRP A 298 10.26 1.37 -21.66
CA TRP A 298 8.84 1.30 -21.33
C TRP A 298 8.34 -0.13 -21.57
N ILE A 299 7.95 -0.83 -20.51
CA ILE A 299 7.59 -2.26 -20.56
C ILE A 299 6.09 -2.48 -20.61
N TRP A 300 5.33 -1.68 -19.88
CA TRP A 300 3.88 -1.85 -19.82
C TRP A 300 3.15 -0.54 -19.60
N SER A 301 1.94 -0.46 -20.14
CA SER A 301 1.04 0.67 -20.01
C SER A 301 -0.33 0.32 -19.46
N SER A 302 -0.77 1.08 -18.45
CA SER A 302 -2.14 1.01 -17.94
C SER A 302 -3.18 1.68 -18.84
N THR A 303 -2.77 2.41 -19.88
CA THR A 303 -3.65 3.13 -20.79
C THR A 303 -3.70 2.43 -22.15
N ASP A 304 -4.53 2.92 -23.06
CA ASP A 304 -4.58 2.42 -24.43
C ASP A 304 -3.34 2.82 -25.25
N HIS A 305 -2.57 3.82 -24.79
CA HIS A 305 -1.30 4.18 -25.41
C HIS A 305 -0.22 3.19 -24.96
N LYS A 306 0.11 2.25 -25.83
CA LYS A 306 1.02 1.13 -25.53
C LYS A 306 2.47 1.42 -25.93
N PRO A 307 3.47 0.79 -25.28
CA PRO A 307 4.88 1.00 -25.60
C PRO A 307 5.24 0.77 -27.07
N GLU A 308 4.56 -0.15 -27.76
CA GLU A 308 4.83 -0.49 -29.17
C GLU A 308 4.42 0.62 -30.14
N ALA A 309 3.46 1.47 -29.73
CA ALA A 309 2.95 2.59 -30.53
C ALA A 309 3.42 3.96 -30.01
N GLY A 310 4.12 3.99 -28.88
CA GLY A 310 4.51 5.21 -28.19
C GLY A 310 6.02 5.41 -28.12
N THR A 311 6.40 6.53 -27.54
CA THR A 311 7.80 6.90 -27.32
C THR A 311 8.07 7.08 -25.82
N ILE A 312 9.36 7.07 -25.46
CA ILE A 312 9.79 7.45 -24.10
C ILE A 312 9.40 8.90 -23.76
N GLU A 313 9.29 9.77 -24.76
CA GLU A 313 8.84 11.14 -24.55
C GLU A 313 7.36 11.18 -24.13
N ASP A 314 6.51 10.35 -24.74
CA ASP A 314 5.11 10.21 -24.34
C ASP A 314 5.00 9.77 -22.87
N LEU A 315 5.82 8.80 -22.47
CA LEU A 315 5.90 8.33 -21.09
C LEU A 315 6.31 9.46 -20.13
N ALA A 316 7.30 10.26 -20.52
CA ALA A 316 7.75 11.40 -19.72
C ALA A 316 6.65 12.47 -19.58
N ILE A 317 5.90 12.74 -20.66
CA ILE A 317 4.76 13.67 -20.69
C ILE A 317 3.65 13.17 -19.76
N TYR A 318 3.32 11.89 -19.81
CA TYR A 318 2.33 11.27 -18.94
C TYR A 318 2.65 11.52 -17.47
N PHE A 319 3.88 11.21 -17.04
CA PHE A 319 4.28 11.41 -15.66
C PHE A 319 4.44 12.88 -15.25
N ALA A 320 4.85 13.75 -16.18
CA ALA A 320 4.96 15.19 -15.96
C ALA A 320 3.58 15.87 -15.79
N THR A 321 2.54 15.31 -16.39
CA THR A 321 1.17 15.88 -16.38
C THR A 321 0.17 15.10 -15.53
N SER A 322 0.65 14.16 -14.72
CA SER A 322 -0.17 13.29 -13.86
C SER A 322 -1.22 12.49 -14.65
N GLY A 323 -0.86 12.01 -15.83
CA GLY A 323 -1.73 11.26 -16.73
C GLY A 323 -2.78 12.09 -17.44
N TYR A 324 -2.64 13.43 -17.48
CA TYR A 324 -3.52 14.25 -18.31
C TYR A 324 -3.24 14.01 -19.80
N TYR A 325 -1.97 13.99 -20.21
CA TYR A 325 -1.60 13.62 -21.58
C TYR A 325 -1.00 12.21 -21.60
N ASP A 326 -1.48 11.36 -22.51
CA ASP A 326 -0.91 10.02 -22.72
C ASP A 326 0.23 10.04 -23.75
N CYS A 327 0.26 11.03 -24.63
CA CYS A 327 1.33 11.23 -25.60
C CYS A 327 1.40 12.68 -26.10
N ARG A 328 2.46 12.98 -26.86
CA ARG A 328 2.72 14.32 -27.41
C ARG A 328 1.79 14.68 -28.56
N GLU A 329 1.62 13.78 -29.52
CA GLU A 329 0.91 14.03 -30.78
C GLU A 329 0.05 12.82 -31.19
N ASN A 330 -1.02 13.06 -31.95
CA ASN A 330 -1.86 12.02 -32.56
C ASN A 330 -2.51 10.99 -31.59
N CYS A 331 -2.58 11.32 -30.31
CA CYS A 331 -3.28 10.51 -29.31
C CYS A 331 -4.79 10.48 -29.55
N GLY A 332 -5.40 9.29 -29.48
CA GLY A 332 -6.86 9.13 -29.53
C GLY A 332 -7.57 9.53 -28.23
N ASN A 333 -6.90 9.38 -27.08
CA ASN A 333 -7.49 9.51 -25.74
C ASN A 333 -6.87 10.60 -24.85
N SER A 334 -5.84 11.32 -25.30
CA SER A 334 -5.46 12.55 -24.61
C SER A 334 -6.65 13.52 -24.66
N PRO A 335 -6.95 14.30 -23.61
CA PRO A 335 -8.01 15.29 -23.61
C PRO A 335 -7.76 16.30 -24.74
N LYS A 336 -8.26 15.97 -25.93
CA LYS A 336 -8.38 16.87 -27.07
C LYS A 336 -9.68 17.65 -27.01
N ALA A 337 -10.52 17.38 -26.01
CA ALA A 337 -11.87 17.85 -25.92
C ALA A 337 -12.07 18.67 -24.63
N GLU A 338 -12.16 19.99 -24.85
CA GLU A 338 -12.93 21.00 -24.09
C GLU A 338 -12.17 21.95 -23.14
N ASP A 339 -11.16 21.53 -22.36
CA ASP A 339 -10.42 22.44 -21.45
C ASP A 339 -8.91 22.48 -21.73
N ASN A 340 -8.31 23.68 -21.70
CA ASN A 340 -6.85 23.82 -21.71
C ASN A 340 -6.22 23.15 -20.48
N PHE A 341 -5.05 22.53 -20.64
CA PHE A 341 -4.29 21.99 -19.51
C PHE A 341 -4.03 23.09 -18.46
N ASP A 342 -4.45 22.85 -17.22
CA ASP A 342 -4.26 23.80 -16.13
C ASP A 342 -2.79 23.75 -15.70
N SER A 343 -2.10 24.90 -15.65
CA SER A 343 -0.70 25.00 -15.22
C SER A 343 -0.47 24.56 -13.77
N LEU A 344 -1.51 24.59 -12.94
CA LEU A 344 -1.54 24.04 -11.57
C LEU A 344 -2.07 22.61 -11.51
N MET A 345 -2.42 22.04 -12.67
CA MET A 345 -2.83 20.64 -12.87
C MET A 345 -4.09 20.27 -12.09
N ASN A 346 -5.00 21.22 -11.86
CA ASN A 346 -6.24 20.93 -11.13
C ASN A 346 -7.18 20.02 -11.92
N ASN A 347 -7.08 20.01 -13.26
CA ASN A 347 -7.84 19.15 -14.16
C ASN A 347 -7.14 17.82 -14.51
N SER A 348 -5.92 17.56 -13.98
CA SER A 348 -5.30 16.24 -14.11
C SER A 348 -6.05 15.18 -13.29
N PRO A 349 -5.92 13.89 -13.64
CA PRO A 349 -6.37 12.77 -12.81
C PRO A 349 -5.76 12.80 -11.40
N ALA A 350 -6.57 12.50 -10.38
CA ALA A 350 -6.11 12.37 -8.99
C ALA A 350 -5.13 11.22 -8.80
N SER A 351 -5.38 10.14 -9.52
CA SER A 351 -4.71 8.86 -9.37
C SER A 351 -4.37 8.31 -10.73
N ILE A 352 -3.25 7.60 -10.81
CA ILE A 352 -2.82 6.90 -12.00
C ILE A 352 -2.42 5.47 -11.66
N LEU A 353 -2.87 4.52 -12.50
CA LEU A 353 -2.32 3.16 -12.50
C LEU A 353 -0.89 3.16 -13.06
N GLY A 354 -0.54 4.14 -13.90
CA GLY A 354 0.83 4.40 -14.33
C GLY A 354 1.41 3.35 -15.25
N HIS A 355 2.74 3.21 -15.20
CA HIS A 355 3.48 2.40 -16.18
C HIS A 355 4.62 1.64 -15.50
N ILE A 356 5.04 0.55 -16.15
CA ILE A 356 6.20 -0.23 -15.73
C ILE A 356 7.37 0.11 -16.65
N ILE A 357 8.51 0.42 -16.04
CA ILE A 357 9.76 0.69 -16.73
C ILE A 357 10.84 -0.30 -16.31
N ARG A 358 11.79 -0.58 -17.21
CA ARG A 358 13.01 -1.32 -16.90
C ARG A 358 14.19 -0.36 -16.76
N MET A 359 14.96 -0.51 -15.68
CA MET A 359 16.16 0.29 -15.46
C MET A 359 17.35 -0.30 -16.22
N LYS A 360 17.86 0.37 -17.25
CA LYS A 360 18.96 -0.18 -18.09
C LYS A 360 20.35 0.18 -17.61
N GLU A 361 20.54 1.38 -17.07
CA GLU A 361 21.88 1.88 -16.75
C GLU A 361 22.12 2.05 -15.26
N ILE A 362 23.34 1.72 -14.84
CA ILE A 362 23.82 1.91 -13.46
C ILE A 362 24.04 3.40 -13.27
N ASN A 363 23.18 4.03 -12.46
CA ASN A 363 23.24 5.46 -12.19
C ASN A 363 22.40 5.81 -10.95
N THR A 364 22.49 7.06 -10.51
CA THR A 364 21.57 7.66 -9.55
C THR A 364 20.74 8.74 -10.22
N TYR A 365 19.42 8.55 -10.21
CA TYR A 365 18.47 9.49 -10.79
C TYR A 365 17.72 10.20 -9.68
N HIS A 366 17.65 11.53 -9.76
CA HIS A 366 16.85 12.35 -8.86
C HIS A 366 15.59 12.83 -9.57
N TYR A 367 14.48 12.86 -8.85
CA TYR A 367 13.20 13.31 -9.37
C TYR A 367 12.40 14.05 -8.31
N MET A 368 11.40 14.78 -8.78
CA MET A 368 10.46 15.49 -7.91
C MET A 368 9.05 15.50 -8.49
N SER A 369 8.07 15.76 -7.63
CA SER A 369 6.79 16.28 -8.10
C SER A 369 6.90 17.78 -8.28
N SER A 370 6.95 18.23 -9.53
CA SER A 370 6.94 19.65 -9.91
C SER A 370 5.77 20.40 -9.27
N ARG A 371 4.60 19.77 -9.20
CA ARG A 371 3.41 20.36 -8.61
C ARG A 371 3.52 20.50 -7.09
N ASN A 372 3.78 19.41 -6.38
CA ASN A 372 3.75 19.45 -4.91
C ASN A 372 4.97 20.20 -4.35
N ASN A 373 6.11 20.18 -5.04
CA ASN A 373 7.26 21.02 -4.69
C ASN A 373 6.99 22.52 -4.86
N ASN A 374 6.00 22.92 -5.67
CA ASN A 374 5.57 24.31 -5.82
C ASN A 374 4.60 24.75 -4.71
N PHE A 375 3.90 23.82 -4.07
CA PHE A 375 2.83 24.14 -3.12
C PHE A 375 3.23 24.04 -1.66
N SER A 376 4.34 23.41 -1.35
CA SER A 376 4.77 23.21 0.03
C SER A 376 6.18 23.72 0.27
N ASN A 377 6.43 24.16 1.50
CA ASN A 377 7.77 24.43 2.00
C ASN A 377 8.60 23.14 2.17
N ARG A 378 7.99 21.96 2.05
CA ARG A 378 8.68 20.67 2.00
C ARG A 378 8.71 20.10 0.59
N SER A 379 9.90 19.75 0.15
CA SER A 379 10.09 19.16 -1.18
C SER A 379 9.63 17.70 -1.24
N GLN A 380 8.69 17.40 -2.14
CA GLN A 380 8.41 16.03 -2.58
C GLN A 380 9.44 15.62 -3.65
N LYS A 381 10.54 15.03 -3.19
CA LYS A 381 11.67 14.57 -4.01
C LYS A 381 12.04 13.14 -3.66
N GLY A 382 12.49 12.39 -4.64
CA GLY A 382 13.03 11.05 -4.44
C GLY A 382 14.30 10.82 -5.26
N LYS A 383 14.90 9.66 -5.05
CA LYS A 383 15.99 9.16 -5.89
C LYS A 383 15.85 7.66 -6.15
N ILE A 384 16.23 7.25 -7.35
CA ILE A 384 16.41 5.85 -7.73
C ILE A 384 17.90 5.62 -7.91
N THR A 385 18.47 4.67 -7.18
CA THR A 385 19.85 4.21 -7.34
C THR A 385 19.81 2.83 -8.00
N VAL A 386 20.35 2.74 -9.21
CA VAL A 386 20.53 1.47 -9.94
C VAL A 386 21.94 0.98 -9.66
N LEU A 387 22.05 -0.24 -9.13
CA LEU A 387 23.30 -0.90 -8.74
C LEU A 387 23.76 -1.93 -9.75
#